data_AF-A0A3D4YR79-F1
#
_entry.id   AF-A0A3D4YR79-F1
#
_cell.length_a   1.000
_cell.length_b   1.000
_cell.length_c   1.000
_cell.angle_alpha   90.00
_cell.angle_beta   90.00
_cell.angle_gamma   90.00
#
_symmetry.space_group_name_H-M   'P 1'
#
loop_
_entity.id
_entity.type
_entity.pdbx_description
1 polymer ?
#
loop_
_entity_poly.entity_id
_entity_poly.type
_entity_poly.pdbx_seq_one_letter_code
_entity_poly.pdbx_strand_id
1 'polypeptide(L)'
;MRGAFVLPVIIVAVLGSVSVIAPSSLAQTRTVSPVLAFPEQGLDDPAAYQGYQTRFFRDTKGNVVQVYLDARSGRVVNLLPDAVNESVGFTVRDGSGKPIRLEWGSADAIVSQAGNRRTIEYQLVANAPQILIGWVLLGSMRVERDLGYSGRELELFDWPTFRLREQEELIANLDRLDPAERQRQLGFLNAGLTSDLRARLEPDLITTGVRDRRGVTASQTTLDGKTNLQLDLSPDPRDASMMVTLPIISIRANANRPIRFTVRVTTDAPALTPLGRDQIFNTAFLRFLSDARVAADRARGNVAKNATAAATVSRYRQLERDVRGTELLSSKEKLMAGLPNYATYFGRDMMMTSLMMQPVWTDAMPEFVIASALRKLGPEGDVSHEEALGGQAIRENAAEYNAHMAEYFRLIRRGSRSAADTALAHARAPLANLQTVRENYHMRDDEFQLPVVVARYLGNPAVTAARKKAFLMDSSGGRGPRIGLLLKELA
;
A
#
# COMPACT_ATOMS: atom_id res chain seq x y z
N MET A 1 3.20 79.81 -47.96
CA MET A 1 2.28 79.77 -46.81
C MET A 1 2.34 78.38 -46.20
N ARG A 2 2.51 78.31 -44.87
CA ARG A 2 2.85 77.11 -44.11
C ARG A 2 1.78 76.03 -44.26
N GLY A 3 2.16 74.87 -44.80
CA GLY A 3 1.35 73.64 -44.81
C GLY A 3 1.58 72.84 -43.54
N ALA A 4 0.51 72.51 -42.83
CA ALA A 4 0.52 71.77 -41.58
C ALA A 4 0.89 70.30 -41.80
N PHE A 5 1.87 69.81 -41.05
CA PHE A 5 2.21 68.39 -40.92
C PHE A 5 1.16 67.70 -40.05
N VAL A 6 0.51 66.66 -40.58
CA VAL A 6 -0.35 65.73 -39.85
C VAL A 6 0.50 64.50 -39.50
N LEU A 7 0.73 64.27 -38.20
CA LEU A 7 1.36 63.05 -37.69
C LEU A 7 0.37 61.87 -37.72
N PRO A 8 0.77 60.66 -38.12
CA PRO A 8 -0.06 59.47 -37.95
C PRO A 8 0.06 58.95 -36.51
N VAL A 9 -1.09 58.74 -35.86
CA VAL A 9 -1.18 58.04 -34.57
C VAL A 9 -0.96 56.55 -34.82
N ILE A 10 0.18 56.04 -34.38
CA ILE A 10 0.44 54.59 -34.29
C ILE A 10 -0.19 54.11 -32.98
N ILE A 11 -1.25 53.31 -33.09
CA ILE A 11 -1.83 52.56 -31.97
C ILE A 11 -0.87 51.39 -31.70
N VAL A 12 -0.11 51.48 -30.61
CA VAL A 12 0.64 50.36 -30.05
C VAL A 12 -0.36 49.45 -29.33
N ALA A 13 -0.72 48.33 -29.96
CA ALA A 13 -1.44 47.26 -29.29
C ALA A 13 -0.49 46.60 -28.28
N VAL A 14 -0.70 46.88 -26.99
CA VAL A 14 -0.07 46.15 -25.89
C VAL A 14 -0.65 44.73 -25.90
N LEU A 15 0.11 43.78 -26.44
CA LEU A 15 -0.13 42.35 -26.25
C LEU A 15 0.09 42.03 -24.78
N GLY A 16 -0.97 42.14 -23.98
CA GLY A 16 -1.01 41.59 -22.65
C GLY A 16 -0.88 40.07 -22.75
N SER A 17 0.22 39.52 -22.27
CA SER A 17 0.39 38.10 -22.00
C SER A 17 -0.69 37.67 -21.00
N VAL A 18 -1.77 37.09 -21.52
CA VAL A 18 -2.70 36.32 -20.70
C VAL A 18 -1.95 35.07 -20.27
N SER A 19 -1.33 35.12 -19.09
CA SER A 19 -0.91 33.92 -18.39
C SER A 19 -2.15 33.07 -18.19
N VAL A 20 -2.25 31.99 -18.97
CA VAL A 20 -3.20 30.92 -18.70
C VAL A 20 -2.74 30.29 -17.40
N ILE A 21 -3.30 30.77 -16.28
CA ILE A 21 -3.20 30.10 -15.00
C ILE A 21 -3.91 28.76 -15.21
N ALA A 22 -3.12 27.71 -15.44
CA ALA A 22 -3.61 26.35 -15.35
C ALA A 22 -4.32 26.23 -13.99
N PRO A 23 -5.54 25.66 -13.92
CA PRO A 23 -6.23 25.51 -12.65
C PRO A 23 -5.33 24.69 -11.74
N SER A 24 -4.75 25.34 -10.74
CA SER A 24 -4.10 24.66 -9.62
C SER A 24 -5.12 23.66 -9.11
N SER A 25 -4.87 22.36 -9.27
CA SER A 25 -5.74 21.33 -8.71
C SER A 25 -5.84 21.62 -7.22
N LEU A 26 -6.97 22.12 -6.75
CA LEU A 26 -7.17 22.42 -5.34
C LEU A 26 -6.89 21.12 -4.58
N ALA A 27 -5.89 21.15 -3.70
CA ALA A 27 -5.52 19.98 -2.92
C ALA A 27 -6.72 19.58 -2.07
N GLN A 28 -7.34 18.44 -2.38
CA GLN A 28 -8.50 17.97 -1.64
C GLN A 28 -8.01 17.51 -0.27
N THR A 29 -8.27 18.29 0.77
CA THR A 29 -7.89 17.98 2.17
C THR A 29 -9.14 17.70 2.97
N ARG A 30 -9.13 16.63 3.78
CA ARG A 30 -10.24 16.27 4.67
C ARG A 30 -9.74 15.58 5.94
N THR A 31 -10.45 15.80 7.04
CA THR A 31 -10.28 15.02 8.26
C THR A 31 -11.05 13.71 8.15
N VAL A 32 -10.42 12.60 8.56
CA VAL A 32 -11.02 11.26 8.55
C VAL A 32 -10.83 10.58 9.89
N SER A 33 -11.91 10.04 10.43
CA SER A 33 -11.87 9.20 11.63
C SER A 33 -11.42 7.78 11.28
N PRO A 34 -10.84 7.04 12.25
CA PRO A 34 -10.54 5.63 12.05
C PRO A 34 -11.81 4.82 11.73
N VAL A 35 -11.73 3.97 10.70
CA VAL A 35 -12.76 2.99 10.37
C VAL A 35 -12.82 1.91 11.45
N LEU A 36 -11.64 1.41 11.84
CA LEU A 36 -11.43 0.44 12.91
C LEU A 36 -10.23 0.87 13.76
N ALA A 37 -10.24 0.50 15.03
CA ALA A 37 -9.12 0.67 15.94
C ALA A 37 -9.04 -0.53 16.89
N PHE A 38 -7.82 -0.99 17.18
CA PHE A 38 -7.59 -2.11 18.09
C PHE A 38 -6.45 -1.78 19.07
N PRO A 39 -6.51 -2.28 20.32
CA PRO A 39 -7.66 -2.95 20.92
C PRO A 39 -8.84 -2.00 21.13
N GLU A 40 -10.06 -2.50 20.99
CA GLU A 40 -11.29 -1.77 21.30
C GLU A 40 -11.73 -2.05 22.75
N GLN A 41 -11.83 -0.99 23.55
CA GLN A 41 -12.21 -1.11 24.96
C GLN A 41 -13.59 -1.77 25.12
N GLY A 42 -13.63 -2.84 25.90
CA GLY A 42 -14.85 -3.59 26.21
C GLY A 42 -15.28 -4.60 25.14
N LEU A 43 -14.50 -4.76 24.06
CA LEU A 43 -14.63 -5.89 23.13
C LEU A 43 -13.40 -6.80 23.16
N ASP A 44 -12.22 -6.20 23.21
CA ASP A 44 -10.96 -6.90 23.11
C ASP A 44 -10.30 -7.06 24.48
N ASP A 45 -9.60 -8.18 24.67
CA ASP A 45 -8.68 -8.37 25.79
C ASP A 45 -7.38 -7.59 25.51
N PRO A 46 -7.07 -6.49 26.25
CA PRO A 46 -5.86 -5.72 26.01
C PRO A 46 -4.57 -6.55 26.20
N ALA A 47 -4.61 -7.62 27.01
CA ALA A 47 -3.46 -8.50 27.22
C ALA A 47 -3.10 -9.28 25.94
N ALA A 48 -4.08 -9.63 25.11
CA ALA A 48 -3.84 -10.31 23.83
C ALA A 48 -3.06 -9.44 22.83
N TYR A 49 -3.11 -8.11 22.98
CA TYR A 49 -2.44 -7.16 22.10
C TYR A 49 -1.03 -6.78 22.60
N GLN A 50 -0.70 -7.01 23.87
CA GLN A 50 0.66 -6.82 24.42
C GLN A 50 1.36 -5.49 24.06
N GLY A 51 0.61 -4.39 24.04
CA GLY A 51 1.15 -3.07 23.69
C GLY A 51 1.11 -2.72 22.19
N TYR A 52 0.57 -3.62 21.36
CA TYR A 52 0.20 -3.33 19.97
C TYR A 52 -1.08 -2.49 19.92
N GLN A 53 -1.05 -1.41 19.15
CA GLN A 53 -2.21 -0.59 18.84
C GLN A 53 -2.27 -0.38 17.33
N THR A 54 -3.45 -0.42 16.73
CA THR A 54 -3.60 -0.10 15.31
C THR A 54 -4.88 0.67 15.02
N ARG A 55 -4.83 1.50 13.98
CA ARG A 55 -5.97 2.22 13.43
C ARG A 55 -5.99 2.06 11.92
N PHE A 56 -7.19 1.92 11.37
CA PHE A 56 -7.44 1.82 9.93
C PHE A 56 -8.14 3.07 9.45
N PHE A 57 -7.65 3.68 8.39
CA PHE A 57 -8.16 4.90 7.79
C PHE A 57 -8.51 4.68 6.31
N ARG A 58 -9.16 5.69 5.73
CA ARG A 58 -9.44 5.78 4.30
C ARG A 58 -8.76 7.02 3.73
N ASP A 59 -7.89 6.84 2.75
CA ASP A 59 -7.26 7.97 2.05
C ASP A 59 -8.25 8.74 1.17
N THR A 60 -7.80 9.74 0.40
CA THR A 60 -8.68 10.53 -0.49
C THR A 60 -9.40 9.74 -1.58
N LYS A 61 -8.89 8.56 -1.96
CA LYS A 61 -9.51 7.64 -2.92
C LYS A 61 -10.34 6.54 -2.25
N GLY A 62 -10.36 6.50 -0.93
CA GLY A 62 -11.01 5.43 -0.16
C GLY A 62 -10.14 4.19 -0.01
N ASN A 63 -8.86 4.21 -0.44
CA ASN A 63 -7.95 3.10 -0.17
C ASN A 63 -7.74 2.97 1.34
N VAL A 64 -7.52 1.74 1.80
CA VAL A 64 -7.20 1.50 3.21
C VAL A 64 -5.80 2.00 3.50
N VAL A 65 -5.62 2.59 4.68
CA VAL A 65 -4.31 2.78 5.30
C VAL A 65 -4.39 2.21 6.71
N GLN A 66 -3.50 1.28 7.04
CA GLN A 66 -3.35 0.80 8.41
C GLN A 66 -2.13 1.48 9.03
N VAL A 67 -2.28 1.96 10.26
CA VAL A 67 -1.15 2.46 11.04
C VAL A 67 -1.11 1.65 12.32
N TYR A 68 0.03 1.07 12.65
CA TYR A 68 0.23 0.37 13.92
C TYR A 68 1.43 0.87 14.70
N LEU A 69 1.30 0.78 16.03
CA LEU A 69 2.30 1.14 17.02
C LEU A 69 2.60 -0.14 17.83
N ASP A 70 3.84 -0.59 17.84
CA ASP A 70 4.29 -1.71 18.67
C ASP A 70 5.18 -1.18 19.80
N ALA A 71 4.62 -1.13 21.02
CA ALA A 71 5.35 -0.65 22.19
C ALA A 71 6.52 -1.56 22.60
N ARG A 72 6.56 -2.82 22.16
CA ARG A 72 7.61 -3.79 22.53
C ARG A 72 8.93 -3.48 21.83
N SER A 73 8.86 -3.01 20.59
CA SER A 73 10.02 -2.65 19.76
C SER A 73 10.17 -1.14 19.57
N GLY A 74 9.13 -0.35 19.85
CA GLY A 74 9.06 1.08 19.55
C GLY A 74 8.80 1.35 18.07
N ARG A 75 8.39 0.32 17.30
CA ARG A 75 8.16 0.39 15.86
C ARG A 75 6.81 1.05 15.56
N VAL A 76 6.83 1.98 14.62
CA VAL A 76 5.64 2.57 13.99
C VAL A 76 5.66 2.17 12.53
N VAL A 77 4.52 1.67 12.03
CA VAL A 77 4.40 1.24 10.64
C VAL A 77 3.09 1.70 10.03
N ASN A 78 3.19 2.15 8.79
CA ASN A 78 2.09 2.55 7.94
C ASN A 78 2.05 1.58 6.77
N LEU A 79 0.95 0.85 6.64
CA LEU A 79 0.72 -0.09 5.56
C LEU A 79 -0.31 0.49 4.61
N LEU A 80 0.02 0.51 3.32
CA LEU A 80 -0.82 0.99 2.24
C LEU A 80 -1.10 -0.18 1.29
N PRO A 81 -2.15 -0.99 1.57
CA PRO A 81 -2.59 -2.06 0.68
C PRO A 81 -3.27 -1.47 -0.56
N ASP A 82 -2.51 -0.79 -1.38
CA ASP A 82 -2.93 -0.22 -2.66
C ASP A 82 -2.51 -1.14 -3.82
N ALA A 83 -2.41 -0.62 -5.04
CA ALA A 83 -2.05 -1.44 -6.20
C ALA A 83 -0.61 -1.98 -6.15
N VAL A 84 0.25 -1.49 -5.25
CA VAL A 84 1.67 -1.89 -5.17
C VAL A 84 2.12 -2.36 -3.77
N ASN A 85 1.21 -2.40 -2.78
CA ASN A 85 1.43 -2.91 -1.43
C ASN A 85 2.64 -2.27 -0.72
N GLU A 86 2.47 -1.01 -0.31
CA GLU A 86 3.57 -0.22 0.27
C GLU A 86 3.59 -0.25 1.80
N SER A 87 4.77 0.02 2.35
CA SER A 87 5.01 0.18 3.78
C SER A 87 5.98 1.33 4.07
N VAL A 88 5.69 2.07 5.13
CA VAL A 88 6.57 3.07 5.74
C VAL A 88 6.69 2.80 7.23
N GLY A 89 7.90 2.52 7.69
CA GLY A 89 8.17 2.25 9.10
C GLY A 89 9.38 2.99 9.66
N PHE A 90 9.36 3.22 10.97
CA PHE A 90 10.49 3.76 11.74
C PHE A 90 10.41 3.26 13.18
N THR A 91 11.54 3.30 13.89
CA THR A 91 11.65 2.82 15.28
C THR A 91 12.03 3.96 16.20
N VAL A 92 11.37 4.06 17.36
CA VAL A 92 11.60 5.12 18.35
C VAL A 92 12.14 4.53 19.66
N ARG A 93 13.29 5.07 20.10
CA ARG A 93 13.99 4.66 21.31
C ARG A 93 14.36 5.86 22.18
N ASP A 94 14.66 5.62 23.45
CA ASP A 94 15.25 6.62 24.33
C ASP A 94 16.78 6.72 24.14
N GLY A 95 17.43 7.62 24.89
CA GLY A 95 18.89 7.78 24.84
C GLY A 95 19.70 6.58 25.36
N SER A 96 19.05 5.60 26.01
CA SER A 96 19.65 4.33 26.44
C SER A 96 19.42 3.18 25.44
N GLY A 97 18.73 3.45 24.33
CA GLY A 97 18.39 2.46 23.31
C GLY A 97 17.16 1.62 23.65
N LYS A 98 16.38 1.96 24.69
CA LYS A 98 15.15 1.24 25.00
C LYS A 98 13.97 1.71 24.14
N PRO A 99 13.09 0.81 23.70
CA PRO A 99 11.84 1.17 23.02
C PRO A 99 11.03 2.21 23.79
N ILE A 100 10.55 3.23 23.07
CA ILE A 100 9.61 4.22 23.61
C ILE A 100 8.18 3.79 23.28
N ARG A 101 7.33 3.75 24.30
CA ARG A 101 5.88 3.63 24.10
C ARG A 101 5.34 4.93 23.52
N LEU A 102 4.78 4.84 22.32
CA LEU A 102 4.09 5.93 21.65
C LEU A 102 2.59 5.85 21.87
N GLU A 103 1.97 7.03 21.91
CA GLU A 103 0.53 7.19 21.99
C GLU A 103 0.02 8.03 20.82
N TRP A 104 -1.25 7.87 20.49
CA TRP A 104 -1.91 8.70 19.48
C TRP A 104 -2.03 10.14 19.97
N GLY A 105 -1.41 11.07 19.26
CA GLY A 105 -1.51 12.51 19.51
C GLY A 105 -2.74 13.17 18.92
N SER A 106 -3.40 12.50 17.95
CA SER A 106 -4.67 12.91 17.34
C SER A 106 -5.67 11.75 17.35
N ALA A 107 -6.96 12.06 17.46
CA ALA A 107 -8.04 11.06 17.32
C ALA A 107 -8.26 10.67 15.85
N ASP A 108 -8.24 11.68 14.98
CA ASP A 108 -8.43 11.55 13.55
C ASP A 108 -7.10 11.70 12.78
N ALA A 109 -7.14 11.39 11.49
CA ALA A 109 -6.08 11.70 10.53
C ALA A 109 -6.56 12.78 9.54
N ILE A 110 -5.61 13.48 8.94
CA ILE A 110 -5.86 14.38 7.80
C ILE A 110 -5.39 13.65 6.55
N VAL A 111 -6.24 13.57 5.53
CA VAL A 111 -5.85 13.03 4.23
C VAL A 111 -5.92 14.10 3.18
N SER A 112 -4.95 14.12 2.28
CA SER A 112 -4.89 15.08 1.19
C SER A 112 -4.43 14.46 -0.13
N GLN A 113 -4.72 15.13 -1.24
CA GLN A 113 -4.27 14.72 -2.57
C GLN A 113 -3.78 15.90 -3.37
N ALA A 114 -2.62 15.74 -4.01
CA ALA A 114 -2.07 16.67 -4.99
C ALA A 114 -1.61 15.89 -6.23
N GLY A 115 -2.27 16.10 -7.37
CA GLY A 115 -2.06 15.26 -8.55
C GLY A 115 -2.38 13.79 -8.27
N ASN A 116 -1.43 12.90 -8.52
CA ASN A 116 -1.51 11.46 -8.18
C ASN A 116 -1.04 11.15 -6.75
N ARG A 117 -0.43 12.12 -6.04
CA ARG A 117 0.11 11.91 -4.70
C ARG A 117 -0.99 11.94 -3.65
N ARG A 118 -1.11 10.86 -2.88
CA ARG A 118 -2.05 10.68 -1.78
C ARG A 118 -1.28 10.75 -0.48
N THR A 119 -1.79 11.51 0.48
CA THR A 119 -1.13 11.75 1.75
C THR A 119 -2.06 11.42 2.91
N ILE A 120 -1.51 10.80 3.95
CA ILE A 120 -2.12 10.69 5.28
C ILE A 120 -1.22 11.37 6.31
N GLU A 121 -1.83 12.09 7.25
CA GLU A 121 -1.17 12.80 8.32
C GLU A 121 -1.85 12.51 9.66
N TYR A 122 -1.07 12.22 10.69
CA TYR A 122 -1.54 12.00 12.05
C TYR A 122 -0.47 12.45 13.05
N GLN A 123 -0.85 12.57 14.32
CA GLN A 123 0.09 12.94 15.38
C GLN A 123 0.37 11.79 16.32
N LEU A 124 1.61 11.73 16.82
CA LEU A 124 2.05 10.84 17.88
C LEU A 124 2.61 11.65 19.05
N VAL A 125 2.56 11.04 20.24
CA VAL A 125 3.07 11.61 21.49
C VAL A 125 4.04 10.62 22.14
N ALA A 126 5.16 11.14 22.62
CA ALA A 126 6.13 10.44 23.45
C ALA A 126 6.31 11.15 24.79
N ASN A 127 6.12 10.42 25.89
CA ASN A 127 6.35 10.92 27.25
C ASN A 127 7.82 10.71 27.65
N ALA A 128 8.75 11.39 26.97
CA ALA A 128 10.18 11.30 27.21
C ALA A 128 10.87 12.65 26.97
N PRO A 129 11.98 12.97 27.67
CA PRO A 129 12.71 14.23 27.47
C PRO A 129 13.45 14.26 26.12
N GLN A 130 13.79 13.10 25.58
CA GLN A 130 14.42 12.91 24.29
C GLN A 130 13.96 11.59 23.68
N ILE A 131 13.75 11.59 22.37
CA ILE A 131 13.59 10.38 21.57
C ILE A 131 14.60 10.36 20.43
N LEU A 132 15.01 9.15 20.07
CA LEU A 132 15.86 8.85 18.93
C LEU A 132 15.03 8.02 17.95
N ILE A 133 15.00 8.44 16.69
CA ILE A 133 14.30 7.75 15.61
C ILE A 133 15.35 7.20 14.65
N GLY A 134 15.22 5.93 14.31
CA GLY A 134 16.08 5.21 13.37
C GLY A 134 15.32 4.05 12.73
N TRP A 135 16.03 3.15 12.06
CA TRP A 135 15.42 2.07 11.27
C TRP A 135 14.33 2.57 10.31
N VAL A 136 14.52 3.76 9.72
CA VAL A 136 13.58 4.27 8.72
C VAL A 136 13.62 3.34 7.51
N LEU A 137 12.46 2.78 7.15
CA LEU A 137 12.30 1.84 6.05
C LEU A 137 11.09 2.24 5.23
N LEU A 138 11.30 2.45 3.93
CA LEU A 138 10.26 2.69 2.94
C LEU A 138 10.34 1.56 1.90
N GLY A 139 9.22 1.08 1.39
CA GLY A 139 9.24 0.01 0.39
C GLY A 139 7.93 -0.76 0.35
N SER A 140 8.01 -2.08 0.18
CA SER A 140 6.81 -2.92 0.21
C SER A 140 6.53 -3.48 1.60
N MET A 141 5.29 -3.88 1.81
CA MET A 141 4.86 -4.59 3.02
C MET A 141 5.65 -5.89 3.26
N ARG A 142 6.12 -6.54 2.19
CA ARG A 142 6.95 -7.75 2.30
C ARG A 142 8.35 -7.43 2.83
N VAL A 143 8.92 -6.27 2.48
CA VAL A 143 10.21 -5.83 3.04
C VAL A 143 10.08 -5.51 4.53
N GLU A 144 9.01 -4.85 4.95
CA GLU A 144 8.74 -4.60 6.38
C GLU A 144 8.60 -5.92 7.16
N ARG A 145 7.96 -6.95 6.56
CA ARG A 145 7.94 -8.29 7.17
C ARG A 145 9.34 -8.84 7.36
N ASP A 146 10.12 -8.83 6.28
CA ASP A 146 11.40 -9.52 6.27
C ASP A 146 12.38 -8.83 7.23
N LEU A 147 12.24 -7.51 7.42
CA LEU A 147 12.88 -6.79 8.52
C LEU A 147 12.47 -7.40 9.88
N GLY A 148 11.17 -7.42 10.19
CA GLY A 148 10.64 -7.95 11.45
C GLY A 148 11.00 -9.42 11.72
N TYR A 149 10.97 -10.28 10.70
CA TYR A 149 11.35 -11.69 10.82
C TYR A 149 12.84 -11.89 11.05
N SER A 150 13.67 -10.98 10.54
CA SER A 150 15.10 -10.99 10.80
C SER A 150 15.47 -10.45 12.18
N GLY A 151 14.54 -9.77 12.87
CA GLY A 151 14.80 -9.08 14.13
C GLY A 151 15.73 -7.86 14.00
N ARG A 152 16.11 -7.47 12.77
CA ARG A 152 17.07 -6.38 12.54
C ARG A 152 16.56 -5.03 13.01
N GLU A 153 15.25 -4.82 13.09
CA GLU A 153 14.65 -3.61 13.69
C GLU A 153 14.98 -3.42 15.17
N LEU A 154 15.49 -4.46 15.85
CA LEU A 154 15.94 -4.43 17.23
C LEU A 154 17.43 -4.07 17.38
N GLU A 155 18.21 -4.12 16.29
CA GLU A 155 19.63 -3.78 16.30
C GLU A 155 19.86 -2.27 16.49
N LEU A 156 21.12 -1.86 16.70
CA LEU A 156 21.50 -0.46 16.84
C LEU A 156 21.18 0.35 15.56
N PHE A 157 20.97 1.66 15.70
CA PHE A 157 20.60 2.50 14.55
C PHE A 157 21.73 2.74 13.56
N ASP A 158 22.99 2.55 13.95
CA ASP A 158 24.18 2.62 13.09
C ASP A 158 24.49 1.30 12.38
N TRP A 159 23.69 0.25 12.62
CA TRP A 159 23.76 -0.98 11.86
C TRP A 159 23.46 -0.72 10.37
N PRO A 160 24.05 -1.48 9.43
CA PRO A 160 23.77 -1.32 8.01
C PRO A 160 22.26 -1.31 7.69
N THR A 161 21.87 -0.57 6.67
CA THR A 161 20.48 -0.49 6.21
C THR A 161 19.96 -1.86 5.76
N PHE A 162 18.65 -2.08 5.85
CA PHE A 162 18.02 -3.31 5.40
C PHE A 162 17.85 -3.29 3.89
N ARG A 163 18.67 -4.06 3.17
CA ARG A 163 18.68 -4.13 1.70
C ARG A 163 18.32 -5.52 1.23
N LEU A 164 17.68 -5.59 0.08
CA LEU A 164 17.32 -6.85 -0.57
C LEU A 164 18.46 -7.34 -1.46
N ARG A 165 18.93 -8.56 -1.18
CA ARG A 165 20.04 -9.19 -1.91
C ARG A 165 19.79 -9.24 -3.42
N GLU A 166 18.55 -9.53 -3.84
CA GLU A 166 18.20 -9.68 -5.24
C GLU A 166 18.43 -8.39 -6.04
N GLN A 167 18.20 -7.23 -5.42
CA GLN A 167 18.45 -5.93 -6.03
C GLN A 167 19.94 -5.57 -6.04
N GLU A 168 20.68 -5.90 -4.98
CA GLU A 168 22.13 -5.72 -4.94
C GLU A 168 22.84 -6.56 -6.01
N GLU A 169 22.43 -7.82 -6.17
CA GLU A 169 22.96 -8.74 -7.17
C GLU A 169 22.62 -8.27 -8.60
N LEU A 170 21.44 -7.69 -8.82
CA LEU A 170 21.05 -7.09 -10.09
C LEU A 170 22.01 -5.95 -10.46
N ILE A 171 22.28 -5.04 -9.52
CA ILE A 171 23.20 -3.91 -9.74
C ILE A 171 24.62 -4.42 -9.99
N ALA A 172 25.08 -5.41 -9.23
CA ALA A 172 26.40 -6.01 -9.42
C ALA A 172 26.53 -6.68 -10.81
N ASN A 173 25.47 -7.30 -11.32
CA ASN A 173 25.43 -7.86 -12.67
C ASN A 173 25.50 -6.77 -13.75
N LEU A 174 24.83 -5.62 -13.56
CA LEU A 174 24.94 -4.48 -14.47
C LEU A 174 26.38 -3.95 -14.54
N ASP A 175 27.09 -3.88 -13.41
CA ASP A 175 28.49 -3.40 -13.38
C ASP A 175 29.49 -4.30 -14.09
N ARG A 176 29.09 -5.53 -14.45
CA ARG A 176 29.91 -6.50 -15.18
C ARG A 176 29.65 -6.50 -16.68
N LEU A 177 28.60 -5.83 -17.14
CA LEU A 177 28.29 -5.68 -18.56
C LEU A 177 29.27 -4.72 -19.24
N ASP A 178 29.43 -4.88 -20.56
CA ASP A 178 30.08 -3.86 -21.38
C ASP A 178 29.31 -2.52 -21.30
N PRO A 179 29.97 -1.38 -21.55
CA PRO A 179 29.34 -0.07 -21.34
C PRO A 179 28.07 0.16 -22.16
N ALA A 180 27.99 -0.36 -23.39
CA ALA A 180 26.85 -0.11 -24.27
C ALA A 180 25.61 -0.89 -23.79
N GLU A 181 25.79 -2.16 -23.42
CA GLU A 181 24.70 -2.97 -22.88
C GLU A 181 24.30 -2.52 -21.48
N ARG A 182 25.26 -2.12 -20.63
CA ARG A 182 24.96 -1.52 -19.33
C ARG A 182 24.08 -0.29 -19.47
N GLN A 183 24.42 0.64 -20.38
CA GLN A 183 23.64 1.85 -20.60
C GLN A 183 22.23 1.54 -21.10
N ARG A 184 22.10 0.55 -22.00
CA ARG A 184 20.79 0.09 -22.47
C ARG A 184 19.93 -0.40 -21.30
N GLN A 185 20.50 -1.23 -20.43
CA GLN A 185 19.75 -1.82 -19.32
C GLN A 185 19.44 -0.82 -18.21
N LEU A 186 20.34 0.13 -17.94
CA LEU A 186 20.06 1.28 -17.07
C LEU A 186 18.89 2.12 -17.59
N GLY A 187 18.76 2.27 -18.91
CA GLY A 187 17.63 2.92 -19.55
C GLY A 187 16.27 2.29 -19.21
N PHE A 188 16.18 0.96 -19.09
CA PHE A 188 14.94 0.30 -18.66
C PHE A 188 14.56 0.61 -17.20
N LEU A 189 15.56 0.93 -16.37
CA LEU A 189 15.40 1.21 -14.94
C LEU A 189 15.30 2.71 -14.65
N ASN A 190 15.14 3.55 -15.67
CA ASN A 190 15.12 5.01 -15.56
C ASN A 190 16.33 5.55 -14.78
N ALA A 191 17.52 5.00 -15.03
CA ALA A 191 18.77 5.39 -14.38
C ALA A 191 19.83 5.78 -15.41
N GLY A 192 20.71 6.71 -15.04
CA GLY A 192 21.87 7.08 -15.87
C GLY A 192 23.10 6.26 -15.52
N LEU A 193 23.27 5.90 -14.24
CA LEU A 193 24.43 5.21 -13.69
C LEU A 193 24.00 4.13 -12.68
N THR A 194 24.86 3.16 -12.43
CA THR A 194 24.62 2.16 -11.37
C THR A 194 24.68 2.76 -9.97
N SER A 195 25.30 3.95 -9.79
CA SER A 195 25.22 4.73 -8.55
C SER A 195 23.81 5.22 -8.25
N ASP A 196 23.02 5.56 -9.27
CA ASP A 196 21.64 6.01 -9.10
C ASP A 196 20.78 4.88 -8.51
N LEU A 197 21.00 3.65 -8.99
CA LEU A 197 20.31 2.47 -8.48
C LEU A 197 20.72 2.14 -7.05
N ARG A 198 22.02 2.26 -6.71
CA ARG A 198 22.50 2.07 -5.33
C ARG A 198 21.86 3.06 -4.37
N ALA A 199 21.70 4.31 -4.78
CA ALA A 199 21.05 5.34 -3.97
C ALA A 199 19.55 5.03 -3.72
N ARG A 200 18.89 4.26 -4.60
CA ARG A 200 17.49 3.83 -4.43
C ARG A 200 17.30 2.64 -3.48
N LEU A 201 18.38 1.97 -3.06
CA LEU A 201 18.31 0.83 -2.13
C LEU A 201 18.03 1.23 -0.69
N GLU A 202 18.15 2.51 -0.36
CA GLU A 202 17.89 3.04 0.97
C GLU A 202 17.14 4.37 0.91
N PRO A 203 16.39 4.74 1.96
CA PRO A 203 15.72 6.03 2.01
C PRO A 203 16.73 7.20 2.03
N ASP A 204 16.51 8.18 1.17
CA ASP A 204 17.24 9.45 1.21
C ASP A 204 16.63 10.36 2.29
N LEU A 205 17.45 10.76 3.27
CA LEU A 205 17.06 11.56 4.42
C LEU A 205 17.50 13.00 4.23
N ILE A 206 16.53 13.88 3.98
CA ILE A 206 16.75 15.29 3.71
C ILE A 206 16.14 16.13 4.83
N THR A 207 16.91 17.05 5.39
CA THR A 207 16.38 18.07 6.31
C THR A 207 15.62 19.13 5.51
N THR A 208 14.36 19.40 5.89
CA THR A 208 13.54 20.39 5.21
C THR A 208 13.45 21.68 6.04
N GLY A 209 13.61 22.84 5.37
CA GLY A 209 13.29 24.16 5.94
C GLY A 209 14.04 25.37 5.39
N VAL A 210 13.37 26.19 4.57
CA VAL A 210 13.47 27.66 4.60
C VAL A 210 12.08 28.18 4.92
N ARG A 211 11.94 28.87 6.07
CA ARG A 211 10.72 29.51 6.62
C ARG A 211 9.56 28.52 6.96
N ASP A 212 9.52 28.13 8.24
CA ASP A 212 8.37 27.58 9.00
C ASP A 212 8.06 26.07 9.09
N ARG A 213 8.90 25.14 8.63
CA ARG A 213 8.86 23.74 9.15
C ARG A 213 10.25 23.13 9.28
N ARG A 214 10.70 22.87 10.51
CA ARG A 214 11.93 22.12 10.87
C ARG A 214 11.62 20.62 10.86
N GLY A 215 11.40 20.08 9.67
CA GLY A 215 11.06 18.68 9.43
C GLY A 215 12.24 17.85 8.94
N VAL A 216 12.09 16.53 8.95
CA VAL A 216 12.95 15.60 8.20
C VAL A 216 12.06 14.79 7.28
N THR A 217 12.52 14.65 6.05
CA THR A 217 11.86 13.89 5.01
C THR A 217 12.74 12.70 4.69
N ALA A 218 12.19 11.49 4.79
CA ALA A 218 12.76 10.31 4.17
C ALA A 218 11.99 10.05 2.87
N SER A 219 12.68 9.88 1.76
CA SER A 219 12.08 9.57 0.47
C SER A 219 12.73 8.36 -0.15
N GLN A 220 11.93 7.52 -0.81
CA GLN A 220 12.46 6.37 -1.53
C GLN A 220 11.70 6.17 -2.83
N THR A 221 12.45 6.17 -3.92
CA THR A 221 11.98 5.79 -5.24
C THR A 221 12.24 4.30 -5.44
N THR A 222 11.31 3.57 -6.08
CA THR A 222 11.55 2.18 -6.45
C THR A 222 12.77 2.02 -7.36
N LEU A 223 13.37 0.82 -7.37
CA LEU A 223 14.58 0.54 -8.14
C LEU A 223 14.44 0.94 -9.63
N ASP A 224 13.25 0.73 -10.21
CA ASP A 224 12.92 1.07 -11.60
C ASP A 224 12.47 2.52 -11.82
N GLY A 225 12.42 3.35 -10.78
CA GLY A 225 12.11 4.78 -10.90
C GLY A 225 10.63 5.14 -11.05
N LYS A 226 9.69 4.18 -10.91
CA LYS A 226 8.29 4.39 -11.29
C LYS A 226 7.36 4.86 -10.17
N THR A 227 7.64 4.49 -8.92
CA THR A 227 6.84 4.95 -7.76
C THR A 227 7.72 5.52 -6.67
N ASN A 228 7.13 6.40 -5.86
CA ASN A 228 7.80 7.18 -4.84
C ASN A 228 6.99 7.17 -3.55
N LEU A 229 7.70 6.87 -2.47
CA LEU A 229 7.18 6.87 -1.12
C LEU A 229 7.93 7.91 -0.29
N GLN A 230 7.21 8.60 0.59
CA GLN A 230 7.77 9.65 1.43
C GLN A 230 7.21 9.57 2.85
N LEU A 231 8.10 9.78 3.81
CA LEU A 231 7.81 9.97 5.23
C LEU A 231 8.30 11.36 5.63
N ASP A 232 7.42 12.21 6.14
CA ASP A 232 7.80 13.44 6.82
C ASP A 232 7.55 13.31 8.32
N LEU A 233 8.57 13.67 9.10
CA LEU A 233 8.49 13.77 10.56
C LEU A 233 8.75 15.21 10.96
N SER A 234 7.85 15.79 11.75
CA SER A 234 7.98 17.17 12.22
C SER A 234 7.48 17.32 13.65
N PRO A 235 8.34 17.68 14.63
CA PRO A 235 7.88 18.00 15.97
C PRO A 235 7.06 19.30 15.96
N ASP A 236 6.12 19.43 16.91
CA ASP A 236 5.56 20.75 17.21
C ASP A 236 6.69 21.64 17.76
N PRO A 237 7.04 22.75 17.11
CA PRO A 237 8.17 23.59 17.52
C PRO A 237 7.97 24.23 18.90
N ARG A 238 6.75 24.25 19.43
CA ARG A 238 6.45 24.70 20.80
C ARG A 238 6.86 23.65 21.83
N ASP A 239 6.77 22.37 21.48
CA ASP A 239 6.99 21.25 22.39
C ASP A 239 8.41 20.69 22.30
N ALA A 240 9.00 20.66 21.11
CA ALA A 240 10.32 20.05 20.89
C ALA A 240 11.14 20.69 19.76
N SER A 241 12.43 20.39 19.78
CA SER A 241 13.38 20.70 18.70
C SER A 241 13.95 19.40 18.12
N MET A 242 14.37 19.44 16.86
CA MET A 242 14.90 18.28 16.16
C MET A 242 16.29 18.56 15.61
N MET A 243 17.14 17.55 15.68
CA MET A 243 18.48 17.51 15.11
C MET A 243 18.64 16.19 14.36
N VAL A 244 19.15 16.26 13.13
CA VAL A 244 19.38 15.08 12.29
C VAL A 244 20.89 14.83 12.24
N THR A 245 21.30 13.65 12.70
CA THR A 245 22.68 13.15 12.61
C THR A 245 22.57 11.75 12.04
N LEU A 246 22.64 11.65 10.70
CA LEU A 246 22.34 10.42 9.98
C LEU A 246 23.11 9.22 10.55
N PRO A 247 22.45 8.05 10.69
CA PRO A 247 21.07 7.75 10.29
C PRO A 247 20.01 8.10 11.35
N ILE A 248 20.39 8.82 12.42
CA ILE A 248 19.55 9.05 13.60
C ILE A 248 18.90 10.44 13.55
N ILE A 249 17.60 10.48 13.81
CA ILE A 249 16.84 11.71 14.03
C ILE A 249 16.60 11.84 15.54
N SER A 250 17.15 12.89 16.15
CA SER A 250 16.99 13.20 17.56
C SER A 250 15.94 14.29 17.74
N ILE A 251 14.92 14.02 18.56
CA ILE A 251 13.92 15.02 18.95
C ILE A 251 14.02 15.21 20.46
N ARG A 252 14.24 16.44 20.90
CA ARG A 252 14.40 16.83 22.31
C ARG A 252 13.29 17.78 22.72
N ALA A 253 12.64 17.49 23.83
CA ALA A 253 11.61 18.35 24.39
C ALA A 253 12.22 19.72 24.78
N ASN A 254 11.52 20.82 24.50
CA ASN A 254 11.96 22.16 24.87
C ASN A 254 11.77 22.44 26.37
N ALA A 255 10.89 21.67 27.03
CA ALA A 255 10.57 21.72 28.46
C ALA A 255 10.21 20.29 28.94
N ASN A 256 9.80 20.13 30.20
CA ASN A 256 9.25 18.86 30.72
C ASN A 256 7.83 18.56 30.20
N ARG A 257 7.59 18.75 28.89
CA ARG A 257 6.34 18.44 28.21
C ARG A 257 6.52 17.19 27.34
N PRO A 258 5.44 16.41 27.10
CA PRO A 258 5.48 15.33 26.12
C PRO A 258 5.90 15.84 24.74
N ILE A 259 6.72 15.06 24.03
CA ILE A 259 7.12 15.35 22.65
C ILE A 259 5.94 14.98 21.75
N ARG A 260 5.33 15.97 21.10
CA ARG A 260 4.29 15.79 20.09
C ARG A 260 4.90 16.02 18.71
N PHE A 261 4.69 15.07 17.80
CA PHE A 261 5.19 15.19 16.43
C PHE A 261 4.18 14.67 15.42
N THR A 262 4.21 15.29 14.25
CA THR A 262 3.38 14.95 13.11
C THR A 262 4.12 13.93 12.25
N VAL A 263 3.40 12.89 11.88
CA VAL A 263 3.83 11.89 10.90
C VAL A 263 2.99 12.08 9.66
N ARG A 264 3.65 12.25 8.52
CA ARG A 264 2.99 12.34 7.22
C ARG A 264 3.58 11.29 6.29
N VAL A 265 2.71 10.48 5.68
CA VAL A 265 3.10 9.49 4.67
C VAL A 265 2.47 9.87 3.35
N THR A 266 3.27 9.93 2.29
CA THR A 266 2.82 10.27 0.94
C THR A 266 3.28 9.22 -0.06
N THR A 267 2.35 8.77 -0.89
CA THR A 267 2.59 7.82 -1.99
C THR A 267 2.05 8.38 -3.30
N ASP A 268 2.68 8.04 -4.42
CA ASP A 268 2.16 8.24 -5.78
C ASP A 268 1.61 6.96 -6.42
N ALA A 269 1.62 5.84 -5.70
CA ALA A 269 1.10 4.56 -6.17
C ALA A 269 -0.40 4.64 -6.48
N PRO A 270 -0.92 3.84 -7.43
CA PRO A 270 -2.35 3.76 -7.71
C PRO A 270 -3.14 3.16 -6.54
N ALA A 271 -4.31 3.72 -6.25
CA ALA A 271 -5.25 3.18 -5.27
C ALA A 271 -5.98 1.95 -5.82
N LEU A 272 -6.46 1.06 -4.92
CA LEU A 272 -7.53 0.13 -5.25
C LEU A 272 -8.88 0.87 -5.30
N THR A 273 -9.89 0.25 -5.89
CA THR A 273 -11.27 0.77 -5.97
C THR A 273 -12.15 0.06 -4.94
N PRO A 274 -12.40 0.65 -3.76
CA PRO A 274 -13.17 -0.01 -2.70
C PRO A 274 -14.61 -0.27 -3.11
N LEU A 275 -15.17 -1.37 -2.61
CA LEU A 275 -16.60 -1.65 -2.71
C LEU A 275 -17.34 -1.00 -1.55
N GLY A 276 -18.50 -0.40 -1.84
CA GLY A 276 -19.40 0.17 -0.85
C GLY A 276 -20.18 -0.91 -0.08
N ARG A 277 -20.70 -0.54 1.08
CA ARG A 277 -21.51 -1.41 1.97
C ARG A 277 -22.66 -2.10 1.24
N ASP A 278 -23.36 -1.36 0.39
CA ASP A 278 -24.51 -1.77 -0.42
C ASP A 278 -24.14 -2.60 -1.65
N GLN A 279 -22.87 -2.52 -2.09
CA GLN A 279 -22.33 -3.38 -3.13
C GLN A 279 -21.93 -4.74 -2.56
N ILE A 280 -21.46 -4.77 -1.31
CA ILE A 280 -21.01 -5.98 -0.62
C ILE A 280 -22.21 -6.76 -0.06
N PHE A 281 -23.04 -6.12 0.76
CA PHE A 281 -24.07 -6.79 1.53
C PHE A 281 -25.46 -6.62 0.93
N ASN A 282 -26.25 -7.70 0.95
CA ASN A 282 -27.62 -7.67 0.47
C ASN A 282 -28.55 -6.87 1.39
N THR A 283 -29.70 -6.45 0.84
CA THR A 283 -30.67 -5.62 1.55
C THR A 283 -31.22 -6.30 2.82
N ALA A 284 -31.36 -7.62 2.83
CA ALA A 284 -31.87 -8.34 4.01
C ALA A 284 -30.89 -8.24 5.18
N PHE A 285 -29.60 -8.46 4.93
CA PHE A 285 -28.57 -8.29 5.94
C PHE A 285 -28.43 -6.84 6.40
N LEU A 286 -28.53 -5.87 5.49
CA LEU A 286 -28.47 -4.45 5.86
C LEU A 286 -29.64 -4.02 6.75
N ARG A 287 -30.84 -4.59 6.53
CA ARG A 287 -31.98 -4.41 7.45
C ARG A 287 -31.70 -5.03 8.81
N PHE A 288 -31.22 -6.27 8.85
CA PHE A 288 -30.81 -6.95 10.08
C PHE A 288 -29.77 -6.13 10.88
N LEU A 289 -28.75 -5.59 10.22
CA LEU A 289 -27.74 -4.74 10.84
C LEU A 289 -28.35 -3.44 11.39
N SER A 290 -29.26 -2.82 10.65
CA SER A 290 -29.98 -1.62 11.11
C SER A 290 -30.86 -1.90 12.33
N ASP A 291 -31.56 -3.04 12.36
CA ASP A 291 -32.38 -3.42 13.52
C ASP A 291 -31.52 -3.68 14.75
N ALA A 292 -30.36 -4.33 14.58
CA ALA A 292 -29.38 -4.52 15.65
C ALA A 292 -28.86 -3.19 16.19
N ARG A 293 -28.60 -2.21 15.32
CA ARG A 293 -28.20 -0.85 15.72
C ARG A 293 -29.28 -0.18 16.55
N VAL A 294 -30.53 -0.20 16.09
CA VAL A 294 -31.67 0.41 16.80
C VAL A 294 -31.87 -0.23 18.18
N ALA A 295 -31.74 -1.56 18.27
CA ALA A 295 -31.80 -2.27 19.55
C ALA A 295 -30.67 -1.84 20.50
N ALA A 296 -29.43 -1.73 20.01
CA ALA A 296 -28.29 -1.28 20.79
C ALA A 296 -28.45 0.18 21.25
N ASP A 297 -28.94 1.08 20.39
CA ASP A 297 -29.15 2.48 20.74
C ASP A 297 -30.22 2.63 21.84
N ARG A 298 -31.30 1.84 21.80
CA ARG A 298 -32.31 1.79 22.87
C ARG A 298 -31.74 1.23 24.19
N ALA A 299 -30.85 0.25 24.10
CA ALA A 299 -30.23 -0.39 25.26
C ALA A 299 -29.15 0.48 25.93
N ARG A 300 -28.54 1.43 25.19
CA ARG A 300 -27.35 2.18 25.60
C ARG A 300 -27.48 2.88 26.95
N GLY A 301 -28.62 3.51 27.23
CA GLY A 301 -28.88 4.21 28.50
C GLY A 301 -28.93 3.30 29.73
N ASN A 302 -29.10 1.99 29.54
CA ASN A 302 -29.28 1.00 30.61
C ASN A 302 -28.08 0.06 30.79
N VAL A 303 -26.99 0.24 30.03
CA VAL A 303 -25.82 -0.66 30.04
C VAL A 303 -25.22 -0.83 31.43
N ALA A 304 -25.13 0.24 32.22
CA ALA A 304 -24.57 0.20 33.57
C ALA A 304 -25.46 -0.53 34.60
N LYS A 305 -26.75 -0.74 34.28
CA LYS A 305 -27.77 -1.27 35.21
C LYS A 305 -28.31 -2.64 34.79
N ASN A 306 -28.04 -3.08 33.57
CA ASN A 306 -28.65 -4.26 32.99
C ASN A 306 -27.65 -5.01 32.09
N ALA A 307 -27.28 -6.23 32.50
CA ALA A 307 -26.35 -7.08 31.77
C ALA A 307 -26.85 -7.45 30.35
N THR A 308 -28.15 -7.64 30.16
CA THR A 308 -28.75 -7.89 28.83
C THR A 308 -28.63 -6.68 27.91
N ALA A 309 -28.78 -5.48 28.47
CA ALA A 309 -28.57 -4.23 27.72
C ALA A 309 -27.10 -4.08 27.31
N ALA A 310 -26.16 -4.38 28.22
CA ALA A 310 -24.73 -4.41 27.93
C ALA A 310 -24.40 -5.42 26.81
N ALA A 311 -24.92 -6.65 26.90
CA ALA A 311 -24.72 -7.69 25.89
C ALA A 311 -25.27 -7.28 24.51
N THR A 312 -26.42 -6.61 24.46
CA THR A 312 -27.03 -6.11 23.21
C THR A 312 -26.12 -5.08 22.53
N VAL A 313 -25.58 -4.13 23.31
CA VAL A 313 -24.66 -3.11 22.79
C VAL A 313 -23.35 -3.74 22.31
N SER A 314 -22.74 -4.63 23.11
CA SER A 314 -21.50 -5.30 22.72
C SER A 314 -21.67 -6.17 21.48
N ARG A 315 -22.78 -6.90 21.36
CA ARG A 315 -23.09 -7.70 20.16
C ARG A 315 -23.18 -6.84 18.90
N TYR A 316 -23.86 -5.69 18.97
CA TYR A 316 -23.92 -4.79 17.82
C TYR A 316 -22.54 -4.20 17.48
N ARG A 317 -21.76 -3.79 18.48
CA ARG A 317 -20.39 -3.28 18.25
C ARG A 317 -19.52 -4.32 17.54
N GLN A 318 -19.55 -5.58 17.99
CA GLN A 318 -18.88 -6.69 17.32
C GLN A 318 -19.36 -6.87 15.87
N LEU A 319 -20.67 -6.89 15.64
CA LEU A 319 -21.24 -7.06 14.30
C LEU A 319 -20.82 -5.93 13.34
N GLU A 320 -20.94 -4.67 13.77
CA GLU A 320 -20.52 -3.51 12.96
C GLU A 320 -19.01 -3.50 12.72
N ARG A 321 -18.21 -3.97 13.69
CA ARG A 321 -16.76 -4.17 13.53
C ARG A 321 -16.45 -5.18 12.41
N ASP A 322 -17.13 -6.32 12.41
CA ASP A 322 -16.92 -7.38 11.41
C ASP A 322 -17.36 -6.93 10.01
N VAL A 323 -18.46 -6.16 9.92
CA VAL A 323 -18.92 -5.52 8.68
C VAL A 323 -17.86 -4.56 8.14
N ARG A 324 -17.34 -3.66 8.98
CA ARG A 324 -16.28 -2.71 8.59
C ARG A 324 -14.99 -3.43 8.20
N GLY A 325 -14.65 -4.52 8.86
CA GLY A 325 -13.52 -5.37 8.48
C GLY A 325 -13.66 -5.87 7.05
N THR A 326 -14.84 -6.39 6.68
CA THR A 326 -15.13 -6.84 5.32
C THR A 326 -15.04 -5.70 4.30
N GLU A 327 -15.52 -4.50 4.64
CA GLU A 327 -15.44 -3.31 3.78
C GLU A 327 -13.99 -2.89 3.50
N LEU A 328 -13.09 -2.99 4.49
CA LEU A 328 -11.67 -2.70 4.32
C LEU A 328 -11.00 -3.70 3.36
N LEU A 329 -11.50 -4.92 3.29
CA LEU A 329 -10.94 -6.02 2.49
C LEU A 329 -11.50 -6.13 1.07
N SER A 330 -12.50 -5.32 0.74
CA SER A 330 -13.28 -5.50 -0.49
C SER A 330 -13.00 -4.39 -1.50
N SER A 331 -12.41 -4.76 -2.64
CA SER A 331 -12.18 -3.86 -3.79
C SER A 331 -12.58 -4.54 -5.10
N LYS A 332 -12.73 -3.77 -6.19
CA LYS A 332 -13.07 -4.32 -7.51
C LYS A 332 -11.92 -5.17 -8.08
N GLU A 333 -10.69 -4.80 -7.76
CA GLU A 333 -9.47 -5.43 -8.24
C GLU A 333 -9.25 -6.79 -7.56
N LYS A 334 -9.53 -6.85 -6.25
CA LYS A 334 -9.41 -8.06 -5.42
C LYS A 334 -10.22 -7.98 -4.13
N LEU A 335 -10.69 -9.13 -3.66
CA LEU A 335 -11.14 -9.32 -2.29
C LEU A 335 -10.01 -9.99 -1.51
N MET A 336 -9.55 -9.34 -0.46
CA MET A 336 -8.44 -9.81 0.35
C MET A 336 -8.98 -10.70 1.47
N ALA A 337 -8.33 -11.83 1.73
CA ALA A 337 -8.72 -12.70 2.85
C ALA A 337 -8.39 -12.09 4.23
N GLY A 338 -7.46 -11.14 4.26
CA GLY A 338 -7.07 -10.39 5.44
C GLY A 338 -6.30 -9.14 5.04
N LEU A 339 -6.25 -8.15 5.94
CA LEU A 339 -5.42 -6.98 5.68
C LEU A 339 -3.98 -7.45 5.89
N PRO A 340 -3.10 -7.14 4.94
CA PRO A 340 -1.73 -7.61 5.06
C PRO A 340 -1.14 -6.93 6.29
N ASN A 341 -0.91 -7.68 7.38
CA ASN A 341 0.24 -7.32 8.20
C ASN A 341 1.48 -7.66 7.38
N TYR A 342 1.48 -8.76 6.61
CA TYR A 342 2.66 -9.17 5.83
C TYR A 342 2.41 -10.08 4.60
N ALA A 343 1.17 -10.32 4.16
CA ALA A 343 0.86 -11.10 2.95
C ALA A 343 -0.52 -10.73 2.39
N THR A 344 -0.64 -10.62 1.07
CA THR A 344 -1.94 -10.49 0.39
C THR A 344 -2.38 -11.87 -0.07
N TYR A 345 -3.16 -12.55 0.75
CA TYR A 345 -3.83 -13.78 0.36
C TYR A 345 -5.03 -13.47 -0.53
N PHE A 346 -5.05 -14.08 -1.71
CA PHE A 346 -6.25 -14.24 -2.55
C PHE A 346 -6.30 -15.71 -3.01
N GLY A 347 -7.15 -16.03 -3.98
CA GLY A 347 -7.36 -17.43 -4.36
C GLY A 347 -8.24 -18.11 -3.31
N ARG A 348 -7.70 -19.12 -2.63
CA ARG A 348 -8.44 -19.97 -1.68
C ARG A 348 -9.40 -19.25 -0.75
N ASP A 349 -8.83 -18.40 0.09
CA ASP A 349 -9.54 -17.89 1.24
C ASP A 349 -10.59 -16.87 0.80
N MET A 350 -10.36 -16.20 -0.33
CA MET A 350 -11.36 -15.38 -1.03
C MET A 350 -12.53 -16.23 -1.53
N MET A 351 -12.26 -17.37 -2.17
CA MET A 351 -13.28 -18.27 -2.70
C MET A 351 -14.10 -18.93 -1.58
N MET A 352 -13.44 -19.40 -0.52
CA MET A 352 -14.11 -19.91 0.68
C MET A 352 -14.97 -18.85 1.35
N THR A 353 -14.46 -17.63 1.52
CA THR A 353 -15.24 -16.50 2.05
C THR A 353 -16.47 -16.26 1.18
N SER A 354 -16.34 -16.32 -0.15
CA SER A 354 -17.47 -16.18 -1.07
C SER A 354 -18.55 -17.23 -0.88
N LEU A 355 -18.18 -18.46 -0.55
CA LEU A 355 -19.14 -19.54 -0.30
C LEU A 355 -19.82 -19.36 1.08
N MET A 356 -19.06 -18.97 2.09
CA MET A 356 -19.57 -18.75 3.46
C MET A 356 -20.49 -17.53 3.55
N MET A 357 -20.21 -16.48 2.78
CA MET A 357 -20.91 -15.19 2.86
C MET A 357 -22.14 -15.10 1.94
N GLN A 358 -22.47 -16.15 1.17
CA GLN A 358 -23.65 -16.18 0.28
C GLN A 358 -24.96 -15.68 0.92
N PRO A 359 -25.28 -16.00 2.19
CA PRO A 359 -26.53 -15.54 2.80
C PRO A 359 -26.60 -14.02 3.03
N VAL A 360 -25.45 -13.34 3.12
CA VAL A 360 -25.36 -11.92 3.50
C VAL A 360 -24.82 -11.02 2.39
N TRP A 361 -24.17 -11.59 1.38
CA TRP A 361 -23.65 -10.86 0.24
C TRP A 361 -24.71 -10.59 -0.84
N THR A 362 -24.45 -9.56 -1.65
CA THR A 362 -25.20 -9.33 -2.89
C THR A 362 -24.90 -10.43 -3.91
N ASP A 363 -25.80 -10.59 -4.88
CA ASP A 363 -25.62 -11.53 -5.98
C ASP A 363 -24.50 -11.11 -6.98
N ALA A 364 -23.96 -9.90 -6.82
CA ALA A 364 -22.82 -9.37 -7.55
C ALA A 364 -21.46 -9.78 -6.96
N MET A 365 -21.39 -10.06 -5.66
CA MET A 365 -20.12 -10.39 -5.02
C MET A 365 -19.39 -11.59 -5.65
N PRO A 366 -20.08 -12.69 -6.04
CA PRO A 366 -19.43 -13.78 -6.76
C PRO A 366 -18.80 -13.35 -8.10
N GLU A 367 -19.34 -12.33 -8.79
CA GLU A 367 -18.76 -11.82 -10.03
C GLU A 367 -17.38 -11.19 -9.79
N PHE A 368 -17.20 -10.46 -8.68
CA PHE A 368 -15.91 -9.90 -8.30
C PHE A 368 -14.89 -10.98 -7.94
N VAL A 369 -15.32 -12.02 -7.21
CA VAL A 369 -14.49 -13.18 -6.84
C VAL A 369 -14.00 -13.92 -8.08
N ILE A 370 -14.94 -14.33 -8.95
CA ILE A 370 -14.66 -15.08 -10.17
C ILE A 370 -13.80 -14.24 -11.11
N ALA A 371 -14.14 -12.97 -11.33
CA ALA A 371 -13.35 -12.12 -12.21
C ALA A 371 -11.93 -11.87 -11.67
N SER A 372 -11.75 -11.77 -10.35
CA SER A 372 -10.42 -11.63 -9.73
C SER A 372 -9.55 -12.87 -9.97
N ALA A 373 -10.10 -14.07 -9.76
CA ALA A 373 -9.40 -15.33 -9.98
C ALA A 373 -9.05 -15.51 -11.48
N LEU A 374 -10.02 -15.30 -12.38
CA LEU A 374 -9.82 -15.50 -13.81
C LEU A 374 -8.79 -14.57 -14.43
N ARG A 375 -8.67 -13.33 -13.95
CA ARG A 375 -7.61 -12.40 -14.43
C ARG A 375 -6.21 -12.94 -14.14
N LYS A 376 -6.06 -13.74 -13.07
CA LYS A 376 -4.80 -14.21 -12.52
C LYS A 376 -4.52 -15.69 -12.81
N LEU A 377 -5.16 -16.28 -13.81
CA LEU A 377 -4.88 -17.68 -14.18
C LEU A 377 -3.49 -17.87 -14.78
N GLY A 378 -2.89 -19.01 -14.50
CA GLY A 378 -1.65 -19.47 -15.09
C GLY A 378 -1.74 -19.70 -16.60
N PRO A 379 -0.57 -19.85 -17.26
CA PRO A 379 -0.50 -20.34 -18.63
C PRO A 379 -1.16 -21.70 -18.84
N GLU A 380 -1.26 -22.54 -17.81
CA GLU A 380 -1.93 -23.85 -17.88
C GLU A 380 -3.35 -23.83 -17.28
N GLY A 381 -3.84 -22.69 -16.80
CA GLY A 381 -5.17 -22.57 -16.21
C GLY A 381 -5.19 -22.61 -14.68
N ASP A 382 -4.03 -22.74 -14.02
CA ASP A 382 -3.92 -22.79 -12.56
C ASP A 382 -4.40 -21.48 -11.91
N VAL A 383 -5.04 -21.58 -10.75
CA VAL A 383 -5.49 -20.40 -10.00
C VAL A 383 -4.34 -19.87 -9.15
N SER A 384 -4.06 -18.57 -9.26
CA SER A 384 -3.04 -17.95 -8.43
C SER A 384 -3.52 -17.82 -6.97
N HIS A 385 -2.61 -18.16 -6.06
CA HIS A 385 -2.79 -18.14 -4.61
C HIS A 385 -2.30 -16.81 -3.99
N GLU A 386 -1.20 -16.29 -4.51
CA GLU A 386 -0.54 -15.09 -4.04
C GLU A 386 0.04 -14.30 -5.22
N GLU A 387 0.23 -13.00 -5.03
CA GLU A 387 0.65 -12.06 -6.06
C GLU A 387 1.74 -11.18 -5.45
N ALA A 388 2.84 -11.10 -6.17
CA ALA A 388 3.90 -10.14 -5.92
C ALA A 388 3.51 -8.83 -6.59
N LEU A 389 3.27 -7.78 -5.80
CA LEU A 389 3.01 -6.42 -6.29
C LEU A 389 4.18 -5.49 -5.94
N GLY A 390 4.33 -4.42 -6.73
CA GLY A 390 5.24 -3.32 -6.40
C GLY A 390 6.65 -3.76 -6.06
N GLY A 391 7.10 -3.43 -4.84
CA GLY A 391 8.44 -3.79 -4.37
C GLY A 391 8.69 -5.31 -4.30
N GLN A 392 7.66 -6.13 -4.06
CA GLN A 392 7.81 -7.59 -4.11
C GLN A 392 7.93 -8.09 -5.55
N ALA A 393 7.16 -7.53 -6.50
CA ALA A 393 7.32 -7.81 -7.93
C ALA A 393 8.74 -7.46 -8.40
N ILE A 394 9.24 -6.28 -7.98
CA ILE A 394 10.61 -5.84 -8.28
C ILE A 394 11.64 -6.85 -7.78
N ARG A 395 11.50 -7.32 -6.53
CA ARG A 395 12.41 -8.30 -5.94
C ARG A 395 12.45 -9.60 -6.75
N GLU A 396 11.29 -10.15 -7.08
CA GLU A 396 11.21 -11.43 -7.78
C GLU A 396 11.65 -11.34 -9.24
N ASN A 397 11.30 -10.25 -9.93
CA ASN A 397 11.81 -10.00 -11.29
C ASN A 397 13.33 -9.72 -11.29
N ALA A 398 13.88 -9.12 -10.23
CA ALA A 398 15.32 -8.99 -10.06
C ALA A 398 16.00 -10.35 -9.86
N ALA A 399 15.37 -11.28 -9.12
CA ALA A 399 15.86 -12.64 -9.00
C ALA A 399 15.88 -13.38 -10.36
N GLU A 400 14.84 -13.24 -11.16
CA GLU A 400 14.77 -13.80 -12.52
C GLU A 400 15.86 -13.22 -13.43
N TYR A 401 16.03 -11.89 -13.40
CA TYR A 401 17.14 -11.22 -14.09
C TYR A 401 18.50 -11.82 -13.67
N ASN A 402 18.75 -11.98 -12.38
CA ASN A 402 20.01 -12.53 -11.87
C ASN A 402 20.26 -13.96 -12.36
N ALA A 403 19.22 -14.79 -12.41
CA ALA A 403 19.33 -16.15 -12.94
C ALA A 403 19.73 -16.16 -14.43
N HIS A 404 19.11 -15.30 -15.25
CA HIS A 404 19.49 -15.16 -16.66
C HIS A 404 20.89 -14.59 -16.85
N MET A 405 21.30 -13.65 -16.00
CA MET A 405 22.65 -13.10 -16.03
C MET A 405 23.72 -14.13 -15.62
N ALA A 406 23.44 -14.97 -14.63
CA ALA A 406 24.32 -16.07 -14.24
C ALA A 406 24.55 -17.03 -15.42
N GLU A 407 23.48 -17.37 -16.15
CA GLU A 407 23.53 -18.20 -17.34
C GLU A 407 24.29 -17.52 -18.50
N TYR A 408 24.01 -16.23 -18.76
CA TYR A 408 24.74 -15.42 -19.74
C TYR A 408 26.25 -15.49 -19.50
N PHE A 409 26.71 -15.16 -18.29
CA PHE A 409 28.13 -15.18 -17.97
C PHE A 409 28.73 -16.59 -18.06
N ARG A 410 27.96 -17.63 -17.74
CA ARG A 410 28.39 -19.04 -17.90
C ARG A 410 28.59 -19.39 -19.38
N LEU A 411 27.69 -18.98 -20.26
CA LEU A 411 27.74 -19.25 -21.70
C LEU A 411 28.86 -18.48 -22.40
N ILE A 412 29.09 -17.22 -22.01
CA ILE A 412 30.24 -16.43 -22.48
C ILE A 412 31.56 -17.15 -22.15
N ARG A 413 31.73 -17.63 -20.91
CA ARG A 413 32.93 -18.40 -20.51
C ARG A 413 33.15 -19.68 -21.31
N ARG A 414 32.07 -20.29 -21.84
CA ARG A 414 32.13 -21.50 -22.68
C ARG A 414 32.25 -21.19 -24.18
N GLY A 415 32.35 -19.92 -24.58
CA GLY A 415 32.43 -19.51 -25.99
C GLY A 415 31.13 -19.67 -26.79
N SER A 416 30.00 -19.94 -26.12
CA SER A 416 28.70 -20.17 -26.77
C SER A 416 27.95 -18.86 -27.02
N ARG A 417 28.43 -18.03 -27.97
CA ARG A 417 27.95 -16.65 -28.17
C ARG A 417 26.44 -16.54 -28.47
N SER A 418 25.92 -17.28 -29.44
CA SER A 418 24.49 -17.21 -29.80
C SER A 418 23.55 -17.57 -28.64
N ALA A 419 23.92 -18.58 -27.85
CA ALA A 419 23.17 -18.93 -26.65
C ALA A 419 23.28 -17.85 -25.56
N ALA A 420 24.47 -17.24 -25.40
CA ALA A 420 24.67 -16.13 -24.48
C ALA A 420 23.81 -14.91 -24.87
N ASP A 421 23.75 -14.56 -26.16
CA ASP A 421 22.91 -13.46 -26.65
C ASP A 421 21.43 -13.69 -26.35
N THR A 422 20.98 -14.96 -26.45
CA THR A 422 19.62 -15.37 -26.05
C THR A 422 19.39 -15.19 -24.55
N ALA A 423 20.32 -15.66 -23.71
CA ALA A 423 20.24 -15.48 -22.26
C ALA A 423 20.21 -13.99 -21.86
N LEU A 424 20.98 -13.14 -22.54
CA LEU A 424 21.00 -11.70 -22.34
C LEU A 424 19.69 -11.03 -22.81
N ALA A 425 19.07 -11.54 -23.89
CA ALA A 425 17.74 -11.09 -24.29
C ALA A 425 16.67 -11.44 -23.24
N HIS A 426 16.72 -12.66 -22.68
CA HIS A 426 15.84 -13.05 -21.58
C HIS A 426 16.08 -12.20 -20.32
N ALA A 427 17.34 -11.90 -19.97
CA ALA A 427 17.66 -11.00 -18.86
C ALA A 427 17.04 -9.61 -19.06
N ARG A 428 17.05 -9.07 -20.27
CA ARG A 428 16.45 -7.74 -20.54
C ARG A 428 14.93 -7.69 -20.34
N ALA A 429 14.23 -8.81 -20.56
CA ALA A 429 12.76 -8.82 -20.58
C ALA A 429 12.14 -8.38 -19.23
N PRO A 430 12.55 -8.91 -18.06
CA PRO A 430 12.07 -8.42 -16.76
C PRO A 430 12.36 -6.94 -16.50
N LEU A 431 13.47 -6.38 -17.01
CA LEU A 431 13.83 -4.98 -16.75
C LEU A 431 12.87 -3.99 -17.41
N ALA A 432 12.31 -4.33 -18.57
CA ALA A 432 11.38 -3.44 -19.29
C ALA A 432 10.13 -3.09 -18.47
N ASN A 433 9.69 -4.01 -17.61
CA ASN A 433 8.67 -3.74 -16.61
C ASN A 433 8.93 -4.51 -15.32
N LEU A 434 9.85 -4.00 -14.51
CA LEU A 434 10.30 -4.66 -13.28
C LEU A 434 9.19 -4.82 -12.22
N GLN A 435 8.17 -3.97 -12.25
CA GLN A 435 6.97 -4.06 -11.42
C GLN A 435 5.87 -4.98 -11.98
N THR A 436 6.14 -5.73 -13.05
CA THR A 436 5.15 -6.71 -13.57
C THR A 436 4.77 -7.67 -12.45
N VAL A 437 3.46 -7.73 -12.17
CA VAL A 437 2.89 -8.62 -11.16
C VAL A 437 3.30 -10.06 -11.45
N ARG A 438 3.75 -10.76 -10.41
CA ARG A 438 4.01 -12.19 -10.49
C ARG A 438 3.00 -12.93 -9.65
N GLU A 439 2.43 -13.94 -10.27
CA GLU A 439 1.40 -14.79 -9.69
C GLU A 439 2.04 -16.09 -9.20
N ASN A 440 1.59 -16.60 -8.07
CA ASN A 440 2.09 -17.81 -7.44
C ASN A 440 1.02 -18.90 -7.46
N TYR A 441 1.33 -20.03 -8.12
CA TYR A 441 0.41 -21.13 -8.41
C TYR A 441 0.70 -22.40 -7.60
N HIS A 442 1.35 -22.29 -6.43
CA HIS A 442 1.85 -23.47 -5.71
C HIS A 442 0.77 -24.25 -4.92
N MET A 443 -0.46 -23.76 -4.80
CA MET A 443 -1.51 -24.34 -3.95
C MET A 443 -2.58 -25.04 -4.79
N ARG A 444 -2.69 -26.38 -4.64
CA ARG A 444 -3.54 -27.27 -5.45
C ARG A 444 -5.03 -27.32 -5.06
N ASP A 445 -5.41 -26.66 -3.98
CA ASP A 445 -6.81 -26.63 -3.52
C ASP A 445 -7.62 -25.50 -4.18
N ASP A 446 -6.95 -24.54 -4.81
CA ASP A 446 -7.59 -23.38 -5.44
C ASP A 446 -8.34 -23.77 -6.72
N GLU A 447 -7.81 -24.74 -7.46
CA GLU A 447 -8.39 -25.31 -8.69
C GLU A 447 -9.72 -26.05 -8.43
N PHE A 448 -9.97 -26.51 -7.20
CA PHE A 448 -11.26 -27.13 -6.87
C PHE A 448 -12.32 -26.10 -6.46
N GLN A 449 -11.90 -24.97 -5.89
CA GLN A 449 -12.82 -24.01 -5.30
C GLN A 449 -13.46 -23.09 -6.35
N LEU A 450 -12.70 -22.69 -7.38
CA LEU A 450 -13.20 -21.81 -8.42
C LEU A 450 -14.41 -22.42 -9.16
N PRO A 451 -14.38 -23.69 -9.62
CA PRO A 451 -15.54 -24.33 -10.24
C PRO A 451 -16.77 -24.36 -9.34
N VAL A 452 -16.60 -24.57 -8.03
CA VAL A 452 -17.71 -24.59 -7.06
C VAL A 452 -18.33 -23.20 -6.92
N VAL A 453 -17.52 -22.14 -6.80
CA VAL A 453 -18.01 -20.75 -6.76
C VAL A 453 -18.77 -20.41 -8.04
N VAL A 454 -18.22 -20.78 -9.20
CA VAL A 454 -18.84 -20.54 -10.52
C VAL A 454 -20.16 -21.29 -10.64
N ALA A 455 -20.20 -22.57 -10.27
CA ALA A 455 -21.43 -23.36 -10.30
C ALA A 455 -22.53 -22.76 -9.41
N ARG A 456 -22.16 -22.28 -8.20
CA ARG A 456 -23.10 -21.59 -7.30
C ARG A 456 -23.64 -20.29 -7.90
N TYR A 457 -22.79 -19.49 -8.54
CA TYR A 457 -23.21 -18.26 -9.23
C TYR A 457 -24.13 -18.57 -10.43
N LEU A 458 -23.75 -19.51 -11.29
CA LEU A 458 -24.54 -19.90 -12.46
C LEU A 458 -25.88 -20.55 -12.08
N GLY A 459 -25.91 -21.28 -10.97
CA GLY A 459 -27.12 -21.87 -10.40
C GLY A 459 -28.03 -20.88 -9.65
N ASN A 460 -27.56 -19.67 -9.34
CA ASN A 460 -28.33 -18.71 -8.56
C ASN A 460 -29.54 -18.17 -9.37
N PRO A 461 -30.80 -18.43 -8.96
CA PRO A 461 -31.98 -17.98 -9.70
C PRO A 461 -32.21 -16.47 -9.59
N ALA A 462 -31.62 -15.78 -8.60
CA ALA A 462 -31.70 -14.33 -8.48
C ALA A 462 -30.94 -13.59 -9.59
N VAL A 463 -29.94 -14.25 -10.20
CA VAL A 463 -29.14 -13.68 -11.28
C VAL A 463 -29.74 -14.10 -12.63
N THR A 464 -30.15 -13.11 -13.43
CA THR A 464 -30.78 -13.36 -14.74
C THR A 464 -29.81 -14.02 -15.73
N ALA A 465 -30.35 -14.81 -16.66
CA ALA A 465 -29.55 -15.44 -17.72
C ALA A 465 -28.80 -14.41 -18.58
N ALA A 466 -29.42 -13.25 -18.84
CA ALA A 466 -28.79 -12.15 -19.58
C ALA A 466 -27.55 -11.60 -18.85
N ARG A 467 -27.64 -11.41 -17.52
CA ARG A 467 -26.51 -10.96 -16.70
C ARG A 467 -25.39 -11.99 -16.66
N LYS A 468 -25.71 -13.27 -16.45
CA LYS A 468 -24.72 -14.37 -16.51
C LYS A 468 -24.00 -14.40 -17.86
N LYS A 469 -24.76 -14.30 -18.96
CA LYS A 469 -24.19 -14.25 -20.32
C LYS A 469 -23.28 -13.04 -20.50
N ALA A 470 -23.71 -11.85 -20.08
CA ALA A 470 -22.87 -10.64 -20.17
C ALA A 470 -21.57 -10.79 -19.36
N PHE A 471 -21.65 -11.31 -18.14
CA PHE A 471 -20.49 -11.56 -17.29
C PHE A 471 -19.51 -12.56 -17.91
N LEU A 472 -19.99 -13.67 -18.45
CA LEU A 472 -19.18 -14.71 -19.07
C LEU A 472 -18.52 -14.29 -20.39
N MET A 473 -19.21 -13.43 -21.16
CA MET A 473 -18.73 -12.95 -22.46
C MET A 473 -17.82 -11.72 -22.37
N ASP A 474 -17.80 -11.06 -21.23
CA ASP A 474 -16.95 -9.89 -21.01
C ASP A 474 -15.46 -10.27 -21.10
N SER A 475 -14.75 -9.50 -21.92
CA SER A 475 -13.32 -9.65 -22.23
C SER A 475 -12.50 -8.41 -21.84
N SER A 476 -13.05 -7.51 -21.03
CA SER A 476 -12.39 -6.28 -20.56
C SER A 476 -11.11 -6.55 -19.77
N GLY A 477 -10.92 -7.77 -19.26
CA GLY A 477 -9.68 -8.22 -18.61
C GLY A 477 -8.50 -8.48 -19.56
N GLY A 478 -8.67 -8.33 -20.89
CA GLY A 478 -7.58 -8.40 -21.87
C GLY A 478 -7.07 -9.81 -22.21
N ARG A 479 -7.61 -10.85 -21.58
CA ARG A 479 -7.22 -12.27 -21.80
C ARG A 479 -8.29 -13.08 -22.55
N GLY A 480 -9.17 -12.39 -23.26
CA GLY A 480 -10.34 -12.98 -23.92
C GLY A 480 -11.56 -13.08 -22.99
N PRO A 481 -12.68 -13.68 -23.47
CA PRO A 481 -13.89 -13.85 -22.68
C PRO A 481 -13.68 -14.73 -21.45
N ARG A 482 -14.30 -14.38 -20.32
CA ARG A 482 -14.22 -15.16 -19.06
C ARG A 482 -14.60 -16.63 -19.23
N ILE A 483 -15.56 -16.94 -20.10
CA ILE A 483 -15.93 -18.34 -20.38
C ILE A 483 -14.77 -19.15 -20.97
N GLY A 484 -13.93 -18.55 -21.82
CA GLY A 484 -12.75 -19.23 -22.36
C GLY A 484 -11.70 -19.51 -21.27
N LEU A 485 -11.52 -18.57 -20.34
CA LEU A 485 -10.63 -18.73 -19.20
C LEU A 485 -11.13 -19.83 -18.23
N LEU A 486 -12.44 -19.90 -18.00
CA LEU A 486 -13.06 -20.96 -17.20
C LEU A 486 -12.87 -22.34 -17.85
N LEU A 487 -13.09 -22.46 -19.15
CA LEU A 487 -12.87 -23.72 -19.85
C LEU A 487 -11.41 -24.16 -19.82
N LYS A 488 -10.48 -23.21 -19.79
CA LYS A 488 -9.05 -23.48 -19.66
C LYS A 488 -8.68 -23.99 -18.28
N GLU A 489 -9.26 -23.41 -17.22
CA GLU A 489 -9.02 -23.85 -15.84
C GLU A 489 -9.61 -25.25 -15.56
N LEU A 490 -10.66 -25.64 -16.29
CA LEU A 490 -11.27 -26.97 -16.19
C LEU A 490 -10.61 -28.06 -17.06
N ALA A 491 -9.68 -27.69 -17.94
CA ALA A 491 -9.03 -28.59 -18.90
C ALA A 491 -7.75 -29.19 -18.30
#